data_AF-A0A497GP70-F1
#
_entry.id   AF-A0A497GP70-F1
#
_cell.length_a   1.000
_cell.length_b   1.000
_cell.length_c   1.000
_cell.angle_alpha   90.00
_cell.angle_beta   90.00
_cell.angle_gamma   90.00
#
_symmetry.space_group_name_H-M   'P 1'
#
loop_
_entity.id
_entity.type
_entity.pdbx_description
1 polymer ?
#
loop_
_entity_poly.entity_id
_entity_poly.type
_entity_poly.pdbx_seq_one_letter_code
_entity_poly.pdbx_strand_id
1 'polypeptide(L)' 'MSEELITPKEACKMLGVSASTLRRWAYQGKIRYVRLPSGRLRYYRSDIEKILRGEHSAKKS' A
#
# COMPACT_ATOMS: atom_id res chain seq x y z
N MET A 1 0.69 10.07 -17.02
CA MET A 1 0.10 9.11 -16.06
C MET A 1 0.69 9.42 -14.70
N SER A 2 -0.02 10.18 -13.88
CA SER A 2 0.47 10.70 -12.59
C SER A 2 0.53 9.55 -11.59
N GLU A 3 1.74 9.11 -11.22
CA GLU A 3 1.91 8.14 -10.14
C GLU A 3 1.59 8.83 -8.81
N GLU A 4 0.31 8.78 -8.42
CA GLU A 4 -0.14 9.35 -7.15
C GLU A 4 0.43 8.53 -5.98
N LEU A 5 1.17 9.21 -5.11
CA LEU A 5 1.74 8.65 -3.90
C LEU A 5 0.83 8.95 -2.72
N ILE A 6 0.20 7.92 -2.17
CA ILE A 6 -0.69 8.04 -1.02
C ILE A 6 0.01 7.71 0.29
N THR A 7 -0.52 8.23 1.38
CA THR A 7 -0.01 7.90 2.71
C THR A 7 -0.38 6.47 3.11
N PRO A 8 0.36 5.84 4.03
CA PRO A 8 -0.02 4.55 4.62
C PRO A 8 -1.43 4.59 5.19
N LYS A 9 -1.86 5.73 5.76
CA LYS A 9 -3.18 5.88 6.36
C LYS A 9 -4.29 5.84 5.31
N GLU A 10 -4.10 6.54 4.18
CA GLU A 10 -5.03 6.45 3.04
C GLU A 10 -5.04 5.06 2.41
N ALA A 11 -3.87 4.46 2.19
CA ALA A 11 -3.75 3.11 1.66
C ALA A 11 -4.50 2.09 2.54
N CYS A 12 -4.36 2.18 3.86
CA CYS A 12 -5.10 1.34 4.81
C CYS A 12 -6.61 1.57 4.71
N LYS A 13 -7.04 2.83 4.56
CA LYS A 13 -8.47 3.18 4.43
C LYS A 13 -9.07 2.66 3.12
N MET A 14 -8.31 2.69 2.02
CA MET A 14 -8.74 2.16 0.72
C MET A 14 -8.81 0.64 0.71
N LEU A 15 -7.82 -0.03 1.30
CA LEU A 15 -7.74 -1.49 1.32
C LEU A 15 -8.51 -2.15 2.47
N GLY A 16 -8.88 -1.40 3.51
CA GLY A 16 -9.44 -1.95 4.74
C GLY A 16 -8.44 -2.79 5.57
N VAL A 17 -7.13 -2.65 5.31
CA VAL A 17 -6.08 -3.42 6.02
C VAL A 17 -5.38 -2.56 7.07
N SER A 18 -4.75 -3.23 8.05
CA SER A 18 -3.89 -2.55 9.01
C SER A 18 -2.58 -2.07 8.37
N ALA A 19 -2.02 -0.98 8.91
CA ALA A 19 -0.72 -0.44 8.50
C ALA A 19 0.42 -1.47 8.62
N SER A 20 0.29 -2.44 9.53
CA SER A 20 1.22 -3.56 9.69
C SER A 20 1.19 -4.48 8.47
N THR A 21 -0.01 -4.79 7.94
CA THR A 21 -0.19 -5.59 6.72
C THR A 21 0.36 -4.86 5.51
N LEU A 22 0.07 -3.55 5.41
CA LEU A 22 0.58 -2.71 4.34
C LEU A 22 2.12 -2.66 4.32
N ARG A 23 2.75 -2.47 5.49
CA ARG A 23 4.21 -2.53 5.61
C ARG A 23 4.74 -3.90 5.21
N ARG A 24 4.10 -4.99 5.66
CA ARG A 24 4.51 -6.36 5.30
C ARG A 24 4.49 -6.55 3.79
N TRP A 25 3.45 -6.07 3.10
CA TRP A 25 3.37 -6.14 1.64
C TRP A 25 4.46 -5.33 0.95
N ALA A 26 4.79 -4.13 1.45
CA ALA A 26 5.94 -3.37 0.98
C ALA A 26 7.26 -4.11 1.17
N TYR A 27 7.50 -4.69 2.35
CA TYR A 27 8.71 -5.49 2.61
C TYR A 27 8.76 -6.78 1.77
N GLN A 28 7.61 -7.36 1.44
CA GLN A 28 7.50 -8.50 0.53
C GLN A 28 7.64 -8.13 -0.95
N GLY A 29 7.77 -6.85 -1.28
CA GLY A 29 7.86 -6.39 -2.67
C GLY A 29 6.54 -6.43 -3.44
N LYS A 30 5.40 -6.61 -2.75
CA LYS A 30 4.05 -6.60 -3.37
C LYS A 30 3.54 -5.20 -3.68
N ILE A 31 4.04 -4.19 -2.97
CA ILE A 31 3.68 -2.79 -3.18
C ILE A 31 4.97 -1.98 -3.23
N ARG A 32 5.12 -1.09 -4.21
CA ARG A 32 6.20 -0.12 -4.21
C ARG A 32 5.97 0.94 -3.15
N TYR A 33 7.03 1.29 -2.45
CA TYR A 33 7.01 2.37 -1.48
C TYR A 33 8.17 3.33 -1.73
N VAL A 34 7.92 4.59 -1.44
CA VAL A 34 8.92 5.65 -1.43
C VAL A 34 9.14 6.07 0.00
N ARG A 35 10.40 6.03 0.43
CA ARG A 35 10.79 6.59 1.73
C ARG A 35 11.13 8.07 1.54
N LEU A 36 10.35 8.95 2.15
CA LEU A 36 10.68 10.37 2.18
C LEU A 36 11.90 10.59 3.08
N PRO A 37 12.71 11.65 2.83
CA PRO A 37 13.81 12.04 3.72
C PRO A 37 13.35 12.33 5.15
N SER A 38 12.07 12.68 5.34
CA SER A 38 11.42 12.82 6.66
C SER A 38 11.19 11.50 7.41
N GLY A 39 11.51 10.34 6.81
CA GLY A 39 11.28 9.01 7.39
C GLY A 39 9.87 8.46 7.21
N ARG A 40 8.97 9.24 6.60
CA ARG A 40 7.61 8.78 6.25
C ARG A 40 7.65 7.92 4.99
N LEU A 41 6.86 6.85 4.99
CA LEU A 41 6.64 6.01 3.83
C LEU A 41 5.46 6.57 3.02
N ARG A 42 5.57 6.58 1.70
CA ARG A 42 4.46 6.77 0.77
C ARG A 42 4.36 5.56 -0.15
N TYR A 43 3.15 5.25 -0.59
CA TYR A 43 2.85 4.08 -1.41
C TYR A 43 2.25 4.52 -2.73
N TYR A 44 2.55 3.79 -3.79
CA TYR A 44 1.95 4.07 -5.10
C TYR A 44 0.49 3.65 -5.11
N ARG A 45 -0.40 4.60 -5.39
CA ARG A 45 -1.84 4.35 -5.50
C ARG A 45 -2.15 3.23 -6.50
N SER A 46 -1.42 3.17 -7.61
CA SER A 46 -1.60 2.11 -8.61
C SER A 46 -1.38 0.69 -8.07
N ASP A 47 -0.40 0.48 -7.18
CA ASP A 47 -0.18 -0.84 -6.57
C ASP A 47 -1.30 -1.18 -5.58
N ILE A 48 -1.81 -0.17 -4.87
CA ILE A 48 -2.95 -0.31 -3.96
C ILE A 48 -4.21 -0.69 -4.75
N GLU A 49 -4.47 -0.02 -5.87
CA GLU A 49 -5.59 -0.34 -6.76
C GLU A 49 -5.44 -1.71 -7.43
N LYS A 50 -4.23 -2.15 -7.79
CA LYS A 50 -3.99 -3.52 -8.28
C LYS A 50 -4.34 -4.58 -7.24
N ILE A 51 -3.99 -4.34 -5.99
CA ILE A 51 -4.36 -5.24 -4.90
C ILE A 51 -5.87 -5.24 -4.68
N LEU A 52 -6.51 -4.06 -4.73
CA LEU A 52 -7.97 -3.94 -4.63
C LEU A 52 -8.69 -4.69 -5.76
N ARG A 53 -8.12 -4.68 -6.98
CA ARG A 53 -8.65 -5.41 -8.15
C ARG A 53 -8.53 -6.93 -8.06
N GLY A 54 -7.93 -7.47 -7.00
CA GLY A 54 -8.06 -8.89 -6.66
C GLY A 54 -6.82 -9.75 -6.91
N GLU A 55 -5.65 -9.18 -7.15
CA GLU A 55 -4.42 -10.00 -7.31
C GLU A 55 -3.92 -10.61 -5.99
N HIS A 56 -4.46 -10.20 -4.84
CA HIS A 56 -4.00 -10.72 -3.55
C HIS A 56 -5.15 -10.96 -2.56
N SER A 57 -5.74 -12.15 -2.72
CA SER A 57 -6.49 -12.85 -1.67
C SER A 57 -5.70 -12.83 -0.35
N ALA A 58 -6.17 -12.04 0.59
CA ALA A 58 -5.75 -12.11 1.99
C ALA A 58 -6.98 -11.92 2.88
N LYS A 59 -7.79 -12.98 2.86
CA LYS A 59 -8.44 -13.59 4.04
C LYS A 59 -8.23 -12.82 5.36
N LYS A 60 -9.33 -12.34 5.94
CA LYS A 60 -9.65 -12.31 7.38
C LYS A 60 -11.13 -11.90 7.47
N SER A 61 -12.03 -12.86 7.70
CA SER A 61 -12.40 -13.54 8.97
C SER A 61 -13.47 -12.76 9.71
#